data_AF-A0A017S7X6-F1
#
_entry.id   AF-A0A017S7X6-F1
#
_cell.length_a   1.000
_cell.length_b   1.000
_cell.length_c   1.000
_cell.angle_alpha   90.00
_cell.angle_beta   90.00
_cell.angle_gamma   90.00
#
_symmetry.space_group_name_H-M   'P 1'
#
loop_
_entity.id
_entity.type
_entity.pdbx_description
1 polymer ?
#
loop_
_entity_poly.entity_id
_entity_poly.type
_entity_poly.pdbx_seq_one_letter_code
_entity_poly.pdbx_strand_id
1 'polypeptide(L)'
;MSALLYVLTTITSPSLTPTTYNTWYDTVHIPELLSIPGSPNAAHRYKSTNPRNQKWQFLTLYPLNDISFTGDPAIRERVSSHHPVLPGGKSIWELIVFEGRDYVAVNGGDGKGLQGGKRWIVTVEIGGGEEGMQGLLDGVDGGYARYRIHRAPTAMAGANSPEIPVLKELVIFELDKEEDIERLISALQQTSEPLRINIQCSSWESI
;
A
#
# COMPACT_ATOMS: atom_id res chain seq x y z
N MET A 1 0.88 19.55 -5.24
CA MET A 1 0.94 19.15 -3.82
C MET A 1 0.93 17.63 -3.84
N SER A 2 1.85 16.93 -3.17
CA SER A 2 1.90 15.47 -3.26
C SER A 2 0.70 14.86 -2.55
N ALA A 3 -0.05 14.00 -3.26
CA ALA A 3 -1.21 13.32 -2.74
C ALA A 3 -1.06 11.80 -2.89
N LEU A 4 -1.81 11.04 -2.10
CA LEU A 4 -1.78 9.59 -2.10
C LEU A 4 -3.21 9.06 -1.94
N LEU A 5 -3.66 8.27 -2.91
CA LEU A 5 -4.82 7.41 -2.76
C LEU A 5 -4.34 6.04 -2.27
N TYR A 6 -4.82 5.66 -1.09
CA TYR A 6 -4.46 4.45 -0.37
C TYR A 6 -5.66 3.50 -0.36
N VAL A 7 -5.56 2.36 -1.02
CA VAL A 7 -6.69 1.44 -1.23
C VAL A 7 -6.42 0.09 -0.59
N LEU A 8 -7.14 -0.22 0.48
CA LEU A 8 -7.15 -1.56 1.08
C LEU A 8 -8.20 -2.42 0.40
N THR A 9 -7.89 -3.69 0.15
CA THR A 9 -8.81 -4.63 -0.49
C THR A 9 -8.99 -5.90 0.33
N THR A 10 -10.26 -6.31 0.44
CA THR A 10 -10.69 -7.63 0.92
C THR A 10 -11.36 -8.38 -0.22
N ILE A 11 -10.92 -9.59 -0.56
CA ILE A 11 -11.74 -10.52 -1.34
C ILE A 11 -12.77 -11.13 -0.40
N THR A 12 -14.05 -10.90 -0.67
CA THR A 12 -15.16 -11.38 0.15
C THR A 12 -15.88 -12.57 -0.47
N SER A 13 -15.79 -12.72 -1.79
CA SER A 13 -16.44 -13.83 -2.49
C SER A 13 -15.54 -15.05 -2.59
N PRO A 14 -16.03 -16.26 -2.25
CA PRO A 14 -15.28 -17.50 -2.46
C PRO A 14 -15.08 -17.83 -3.94
N SER A 15 -15.84 -17.20 -4.84
CA SER A 15 -15.73 -17.42 -6.29
C SER A 15 -14.58 -16.66 -6.94
N LEU A 16 -13.98 -15.69 -6.24
CA LEU A 16 -12.84 -14.91 -6.73
C LEU A 16 -11.56 -15.38 -6.05
N THR A 17 -10.61 -15.91 -6.81
CA THR A 17 -9.30 -16.28 -6.26
C THR A 17 -8.36 -15.07 -6.20
N PRO A 18 -7.36 -15.03 -5.29
CA PRO A 18 -6.29 -14.04 -5.30
C PRO A 18 -5.60 -13.88 -6.67
N THR A 19 -5.38 -14.98 -7.38
CA THR A 19 -4.76 -14.98 -8.71
C THR A 19 -5.66 -14.28 -9.73
N THR A 20 -6.93 -14.67 -9.81
CA THR A 20 -7.91 -14.04 -10.71
C THR A 20 -8.09 -12.55 -10.42
N TYR A 21 -8.15 -12.17 -9.13
CA TYR A 21 -8.18 -10.78 -8.71
C TYR A 21 -6.96 -10.01 -9.20
N ASN A 22 -5.75 -10.56 -8.99
CA ASN A 22 -4.52 -9.92 -9.45
C ASN A 22 -4.48 -9.77 -10.97
N THR A 23 -4.88 -10.79 -11.73
CA THR A 23 -4.96 -10.72 -13.19
C THR A 23 -5.88 -9.57 -13.62
N TRP A 24 -7.10 -9.50 -13.10
CA TRP A 24 -8.01 -8.40 -13.41
C TRP A 24 -7.39 -7.03 -13.05
N TYR A 25 -6.81 -6.94 -11.86
CA TYR A 25 -6.28 -5.67 -11.35
C TYR A 25 -5.11 -5.14 -12.20
N ASP A 26 -4.20 -6.03 -12.62
CA ASP A 26 -3.01 -5.65 -13.39
C ASP A 26 -3.28 -5.46 -14.88
N THR A 27 -4.16 -6.28 -15.48
CA THR A 27 -4.36 -6.27 -16.93
C THR A 27 -5.57 -5.44 -17.37
N VAL A 28 -6.45 -5.07 -16.44
CA VAL A 28 -7.68 -4.32 -16.72
C VAL A 28 -7.73 -3.04 -15.89
N HIS A 29 -7.83 -3.17 -14.56
CA HIS A 29 -8.14 -2.04 -13.69
C HIS A 29 -7.07 -0.93 -13.68
N ILE A 30 -5.80 -1.30 -13.44
CA ILE A 30 -4.69 -0.33 -13.43
C ILE A 30 -4.51 0.33 -14.81
N PRO A 31 -4.43 -0.41 -15.93
CA PRO A 31 -4.33 0.20 -17.25
C PRO A 31 -5.46 1.19 -17.55
N GLU A 32 -6.71 0.83 -17.22
CA GLU A 32 -7.85 1.74 -17.40
C GLU A 32 -7.71 2.99 -16.53
N LEU A 33 -7.38 2.83 -15.24
CA LEU A 33 -7.21 3.95 -14.31
C LEU A 33 -6.09 4.91 -14.74
N LEU A 34 -4.93 4.37 -15.16
CA LEU A 34 -3.77 5.15 -15.62
C LEU A 34 -3.98 5.81 -16.98
N SER A 35 -5.03 5.43 -17.72
CA SER A 35 -5.37 6.06 -19.01
C SER A 35 -6.21 7.34 -18.84
N ILE A 36 -6.73 7.60 -17.64
CA ILE A 36 -7.60 8.74 -17.37
C ILE A 36 -6.76 10.03 -17.28
N PRO A 37 -7.12 11.13 -17.96
CA PRO A 37 -6.45 12.40 -17.77
C PRO A 37 -6.44 12.83 -16.30
N GLY A 38 -5.27 13.17 -15.77
CA GLY A 38 -5.10 13.49 -14.34
C GLY A 38 -4.88 12.28 -13.44
N SER A 39 -4.78 11.08 -14.00
CA SER A 39 -4.53 9.83 -13.25
C SER A 39 -3.22 9.85 -12.46
N PRO A 40 -3.08 8.90 -11.51
CA PRO A 40 -1.79 8.57 -10.93
C PRO A 40 -0.73 8.31 -12.00
N ASN A 41 0.53 8.59 -11.69
CA ASN A 41 1.66 8.24 -12.57
C ASN A 41 2.06 6.76 -12.40
N ALA A 42 1.68 6.13 -11.29
CA ALA A 42 2.03 4.77 -10.95
C ALA A 42 0.98 4.16 -10.02
N ALA A 43 1.01 2.83 -9.94
CA ALA A 43 0.29 2.03 -8.97
C ALA A 43 1.28 1.08 -8.32
N HIS A 44 1.38 1.13 -6.99
CA HIS A 44 2.22 0.19 -6.23
C HIS A 44 1.32 -0.77 -5.48
N ARG A 45 1.49 -2.07 -5.68
CA ARG A 45 0.61 -3.11 -5.12
C ARG A 45 1.34 -3.94 -4.08
N TYR A 46 0.62 -4.30 -3.04
CA TYR A 46 1.11 -4.99 -1.86
C TYR A 46 0.15 -6.10 -1.48
N LYS A 47 0.67 -7.21 -0.96
CA LYS A 47 -0.12 -8.33 -0.44
C LYS A 47 0.27 -8.59 1.01
N SER A 48 -0.72 -8.65 1.88
CA SER A 48 -0.50 -9.00 3.29
C SER A 48 0.12 -10.39 3.38
N THR A 49 1.26 -10.51 4.07
CA THR A 49 1.86 -11.80 4.42
C THR A 49 1.43 -12.29 5.79
N ASN A 50 0.72 -11.48 6.57
CA ASN A 50 0.23 -11.89 7.88
C ASN A 50 -0.90 -12.92 7.67
N PRO A 51 -0.69 -14.21 8.00
CA PRO A 51 -1.68 -15.25 7.76
C PRO A 51 -2.96 -15.06 8.60
N ARG A 52 -2.91 -14.25 9.67
CA ARG A 52 -4.07 -13.90 10.50
C ARG A 52 -4.87 -12.73 9.94
N ASN A 53 -4.33 -11.97 8.99
CA ASN A 53 -5.03 -10.83 8.41
C ASN A 53 -5.99 -11.30 7.31
N GLN A 54 -7.26 -11.51 7.71
CA GLN A 54 -8.32 -11.91 6.79
C GLN A 54 -9.00 -10.72 6.10
N LYS A 55 -8.85 -9.50 6.64
CA LYS A 55 -9.56 -8.31 6.16
C LYS A 55 -8.77 -7.59 5.08
N TRP A 56 -7.53 -7.20 5.32
CA TRP A 56 -6.78 -6.35 4.39
C TRP A 56 -5.74 -7.14 3.63
N GLN A 57 -6.22 -7.98 2.72
CA GLN A 57 -5.41 -8.94 1.99
C GLN A 57 -4.47 -8.25 0.99
N PHE A 58 -4.92 -7.14 0.39
CA PHE A 58 -4.13 -6.34 -0.53
C PHE A 58 -4.16 -4.86 -0.18
N LEU A 59 -3.11 -4.16 -0.56
CA LEU A 59 -3.03 -2.70 -0.53
C LEU A 59 -2.55 -2.23 -1.90
N THR A 60 -3.13 -1.13 -2.40
CA THR A 60 -2.61 -0.41 -3.56
C THR A 60 -2.40 1.05 -3.20
N LEU A 61 -1.23 1.58 -3.55
CA LEU A 61 -0.86 2.97 -3.40
C LEU A 61 -0.82 3.64 -4.76
N TYR A 62 -1.54 4.75 -4.89
CA TYR A 62 -1.58 5.57 -6.08
C TYR A 62 -1.04 6.96 -5.76
N PRO A 63 0.23 7.25 -6.07
CA PRO A 63 0.77 8.60 -5.98
C PRO A 63 0.04 9.53 -6.96
N LEU A 64 -0.51 10.62 -6.43
CA LEU A 64 -1.34 11.58 -7.15
C LEU A 64 -0.65 12.95 -7.18
N ASN A 65 -0.80 13.64 -8.31
CA ASN A 65 -0.38 15.04 -8.43
C ASN A 65 -1.42 16.00 -7.82
N ASP A 66 -2.68 15.59 -7.83
CA ASP A 66 -3.83 16.30 -7.29
C ASP A 66 -4.83 15.29 -6.71
N ILE A 67 -5.25 15.52 -5.46
CA ILE A 67 -6.20 14.66 -4.77
C ILE A 67 -7.62 14.80 -5.33
N SER A 68 -7.94 15.91 -6.01
CA SER A 68 -9.25 16.13 -6.63
C SER A 68 -9.62 15.02 -7.61
N PHE A 69 -8.63 14.32 -8.18
CA PHE A 69 -8.81 13.15 -9.00
C PHE A 69 -9.72 12.11 -8.34
N THR A 70 -9.55 11.79 -7.04
CA THR A 70 -10.30 10.70 -6.38
C THR A 70 -11.80 10.96 -6.31
N GLY A 71 -12.21 12.23 -6.35
CA GLY A 71 -13.60 12.66 -6.36
C GLY A 71 -14.22 12.79 -7.77
N ASP A 72 -13.44 12.61 -8.83
CA ASP A 72 -13.93 12.76 -10.20
C ASP A 72 -14.89 11.61 -10.56
N PRO A 73 -16.19 11.91 -10.82
CA PRO A 73 -17.16 10.89 -11.19
C PRO A 73 -16.77 10.14 -12.48
N ALA A 74 -15.98 10.74 -13.37
CA ALA A 74 -15.52 10.12 -14.61
C ALA A 74 -14.66 8.86 -14.37
N ILE A 75 -14.04 8.72 -13.20
CA ILE A 75 -13.28 7.51 -12.84
C ILE A 75 -14.20 6.30 -12.83
N ARG A 76 -15.38 6.42 -12.21
CA ARG A 76 -16.33 5.30 -12.07
C ARG A 76 -16.91 4.86 -13.41
N GLU A 77 -16.97 5.78 -14.38
CA GLU A 77 -17.46 5.52 -15.73
C GLU A 77 -16.42 4.85 -16.63
N ARG A 78 -15.13 5.16 -16.40
CA ARG A 78 -14.03 4.70 -17.26
C ARG A 78 -13.37 3.41 -16.79
N VAL A 79 -13.51 3.07 -15.51
CA VAL A 79 -12.98 1.84 -14.95
C VAL A 79 -14.03 0.74 -15.04
N SER A 80 -13.69 -0.34 -15.74
CA SER A 80 -14.56 -1.48 -15.95
C SER A 80 -14.82 -2.23 -14.66
N SER A 81 -16.05 -2.18 -14.20
CA SER A 81 -16.52 -3.00 -13.08
C SER A 81 -16.78 -4.45 -13.48
N HIS A 82 -16.98 -4.73 -14.77
CA HIS A 82 -17.23 -6.06 -15.32
C HIS A 82 -16.15 -6.40 -16.34
N HIS A 83 -15.69 -7.65 -16.36
CA HIS A 83 -14.73 -8.13 -17.35
C HIS A 83 -14.82 -9.66 -17.46
N PRO A 84 -14.60 -10.29 -18.63
CA PRO A 84 -14.64 -11.75 -18.79
C PRO A 84 -13.70 -12.55 -17.89
N VAL A 85 -12.65 -11.90 -17.36
CA VAL A 85 -11.74 -12.52 -16.37
C VAL A 85 -12.40 -12.71 -15.01
N LEU A 86 -13.46 -11.94 -14.70
CA LEU A 86 -14.18 -12.02 -13.44
C LEU A 86 -15.16 -13.20 -13.45
N PRO A 87 -15.27 -13.94 -12.35
CA PRO A 87 -16.08 -15.16 -12.28
C PRO A 87 -17.57 -14.87 -12.45
N GLY A 88 -18.22 -15.67 -13.30
CA GLY A 88 -19.69 -15.66 -13.44
C GLY A 88 -20.28 -14.37 -13.98
N GLY A 89 -19.48 -13.54 -14.68
CA GLY A 89 -19.93 -12.25 -15.22
C GLY A 89 -20.29 -11.22 -14.15
N LYS A 90 -19.88 -11.45 -12.91
CA LYS A 90 -20.16 -10.57 -11.78
C LYS A 90 -19.35 -9.29 -11.86
N SER A 91 -19.91 -8.23 -11.29
CA SER A 91 -19.17 -7.01 -11.03
C SER A 91 -18.08 -7.27 -10.00
N ILE A 92 -16.91 -6.66 -10.16
CA ILE A 92 -15.85 -6.70 -9.14
C ILE A 92 -16.37 -6.22 -7.78
N TRP A 93 -17.31 -5.27 -7.77
CA TRP A 93 -17.92 -4.71 -6.55
C TRP A 93 -18.74 -5.72 -5.74
N GLU A 94 -19.15 -6.83 -6.34
CA GLU A 94 -19.83 -7.94 -5.65
C GLU A 94 -18.83 -8.96 -5.06
N LEU A 95 -17.57 -8.89 -5.49
CA LEU A 95 -16.55 -9.90 -5.20
C LEU A 95 -15.55 -9.44 -4.14
N ILE A 96 -15.40 -8.13 -3.97
CA ILE A 96 -14.43 -7.50 -3.07
C ILE A 96 -15.04 -6.33 -2.30
N VAL A 97 -14.34 -5.92 -1.24
CA VAL A 97 -14.53 -4.63 -0.58
C VAL A 97 -13.27 -3.79 -0.78
N PHE A 98 -13.43 -2.55 -1.23
CA PHE A 98 -12.38 -1.52 -1.19
C PHE A 98 -12.63 -0.56 -0.03
N GLU A 99 -11.56 -0.25 0.69
CA GLU A 99 -11.49 0.90 1.59
C GLU A 99 -10.43 1.86 1.02
N GLY A 100 -10.91 2.90 0.33
CA GLY A 100 -10.08 3.98 -0.17
C GLY A 100 -9.88 5.06 0.90
N ARG A 101 -8.69 5.64 0.95
CA ARG A 101 -8.34 6.73 1.84
C ARG A 101 -7.50 7.73 1.08
N ASP A 102 -7.86 8.99 1.26
CA ASP A 102 -7.26 10.12 0.57
C ASP A 102 -6.34 10.85 1.54
N TYR A 103 -5.10 11.02 1.11
CA TYR A 103 -4.06 11.65 1.92
C TYR A 103 -3.40 12.77 1.13
N VAL A 104 -3.26 13.93 1.76
CA VAL A 104 -2.45 15.05 1.25
C VAL A 104 -1.24 15.26 2.14
N ALA A 105 -0.05 15.29 1.53
CA ALA A 105 1.19 15.42 2.28
C ALA A 105 1.30 16.83 2.84
N VAL A 106 1.42 16.95 4.16
CA VAL A 106 1.65 18.23 4.83
C VAL A 106 3.15 18.51 4.93
N ASN A 107 3.94 17.48 5.26
CA ASN A 107 5.40 17.50 5.18
C ASN A 107 5.96 16.06 5.01
N GLY A 108 7.21 15.96 4.55
CA GLY A 108 7.90 14.68 4.37
C GLY A 108 9.41 14.80 4.57
N GLY A 109 10.07 13.68 4.87
CA GLY A 109 11.50 13.62 5.15
C GLY A 109 11.95 12.30 5.76
N ASP A 110 13.09 12.32 6.46
CA ASP A 110 13.64 11.18 7.21
C ASP A 110 12.91 10.93 8.55
N GLY A 111 11.85 11.70 8.80
CA GLY A 111 11.03 11.63 10.00
C GLY A 111 11.49 12.50 11.16
N LYS A 112 12.63 13.19 11.06
CA LYS A 112 13.05 14.16 12.08
C LYS A 112 12.32 15.48 11.91
N GLY A 113 11.71 15.96 13.00
CA GLY A 113 11.09 17.29 13.03
C GLY A 113 9.87 17.46 12.13
N LEU A 114 9.23 16.36 11.72
CA LEU A 114 7.91 16.46 11.11
C LEU A 114 6.91 16.96 12.15
N GLN A 115 6.05 17.90 11.78
CA GLN A 115 5.07 18.50 12.68
C GLN A 115 3.71 18.65 11.98
N GLY A 116 2.62 18.52 12.75
CA GLY A 116 1.26 18.68 12.21
C GLY A 116 0.77 17.48 11.40
N GLY A 117 -0.51 17.49 11.04
CA GLY A 117 -1.20 16.33 10.45
C GLY A 117 -1.97 15.50 11.47
N LYS A 118 -3.02 14.82 11.01
CA LYS A 118 -3.89 13.98 11.86
C LYS A 118 -3.53 12.50 11.81
N ARG A 119 -2.84 12.08 10.75
CA ARG A 119 -2.37 10.71 10.53
C ARG A 119 -1.01 10.74 9.87
N TRP A 120 -0.25 9.67 10.09
CA TRP A 120 1.12 9.57 9.65
C TRP A 120 1.31 8.25 8.93
N ILE A 121 2.03 8.31 7.80
CA ILE A 121 2.42 7.13 7.04
C ILE A 121 3.94 7.12 7.02
N VAL A 122 4.51 6.08 7.61
CA VAL A 122 5.94 5.80 7.56
C VAL A 122 6.15 4.63 6.63
N THR A 123 6.90 4.87 5.55
CA THR A 123 7.29 3.86 4.58
C THR A 123 8.75 3.51 4.81
N VAL A 124 9.03 2.22 4.96
CA VAL A 124 10.35 1.70 5.30
C VAL A 124 10.74 0.69 4.25
N GLU A 125 11.79 0.97 3.48
CA GLU A 125 12.40 -0.03 2.60
C GLU A 125 13.47 -0.80 3.37
N ILE A 126 13.36 -2.12 3.43
CA ILE A 126 14.27 -3.00 4.17
C ILE A 126 15.05 -3.85 3.18
N GLY A 127 16.37 -3.69 3.14
CA GLY A 127 17.25 -4.60 2.41
C GLY A 127 17.37 -5.98 3.08
N GLY A 128 17.63 -7.02 2.29
CA GLY A 128 17.87 -8.39 2.81
C GLY A 128 16.69 -9.36 2.71
N GLY A 129 15.60 -8.96 2.06
CA GLY A 129 14.45 -9.84 1.81
C GLY A 129 13.80 -10.35 3.10
N GLU A 130 13.38 -11.62 3.12
CA GLU A 130 12.68 -12.22 4.26
C GLU A 130 13.51 -12.25 5.55
N GLU A 131 14.82 -12.47 5.47
CA GLU A 131 15.71 -12.45 6.64
C GLU A 131 15.77 -11.05 7.26
N GLY A 132 15.84 -10.02 6.41
CA GLY A 132 15.82 -8.63 6.89
C GLY A 132 14.49 -8.25 7.55
N MET A 133 13.40 -8.78 7.01
CA MET A 133 12.07 -8.59 7.60
C MET A 133 11.93 -9.33 8.94
N GLN A 134 12.42 -10.56 9.03
CA GLN A 134 12.39 -11.35 10.26
C GLN A 134 13.21 -10.65 11.36
N GLY A 135 14.38 -10.10 11.01
CA GLY A 135 15.17 -9.26 11.93
C GLY A 135 14.43 -8.02 12.42
N LEU A 136 13.65 -7.35 11.56
CA LEU A 136 12.79 -6.24 11.97
C LEU A 136 11.67 -6.70 12.93
N LEU A 137 11.01 -7.81 12.62
CA LEU A 137 9.87 -8.31 13.41
C LEU A 137 10.29 -8.87 14.78
N ASP A 138 11.45 -9.52 14.84
CA ASP A 138 11.99 -10.15 16.06
C ASP A 138 12.72 -9.15 16.97
N GLY A 139 13.19 -8.03 16.42
CA GLY A 139 14.03 -7.05 17.12
C GLY A 139 13.34 -6.17 18.17
N VAL A 140 12.00 -6.23 18.32
CA VAL A 140 11.30 -5.41 19.33
C VAL A 140 10.17 -6.19 19.98
N ASP A 141 10.28 -6.39 21.30
CA ASP A 141 9.31 -6.99 22.22
C ASP A 141 7.85 -6.55 21.95
N GLY A 142 7.16 -7.20 21.01
CA GLY A 142 5.74 -6.99 20.71
C GLY A 142 5.35 -5.57 20.24
N GLY A 143 6.29 -4.64 20.08
CA GLY A 143 6.05 -3.22 19.86
C GLY A 143 5.50 -2.88 18.47
N TYR A 144 5.66 -3.77 17.49
CA TYR A 144 5.15 -3.58 16.14
C TYR A 144 3.75 -4.15 15.89
N ALA A 145 3.22 -4.96 16.83
CA ALA A 145 1.90 -5.59 16.69
C ALA A 145 0.73 -4.59 16.61
N ARG A 146 0.98 -3.34 17.03
CA ARG A 146 0.02 -2.23 16.95
C ARG A 146 -0.03 -1.55 15.58
N TYR A 147 0.90 -1.83 14.69
CA TYR A 147 0.98 -1.18 13.39
C TYR A 147 0.49 -2.10 12.27
N ARG A 148 -0.21 -1.52 11.29
CA ARG A 148 -0.63 -2.25 10.09
C ARG A 148 0.52 -2.38 9.11
N ILE A 149 1.29 -3.45 9.25
CA ILE A 149 2.39 -3.77 8.35
C ILE A 149 1.83 -4.28 7.02
N HIS A 150 1.99 -3.49 5.97
CA HIS A 150 1.78 -3.93 4.59
C HIS A 150 3.12 -4.25 3.94
N ARG A 151 3.32 -5.52 3.56
CA ARG A 151 4.52 -5.98 2.83
C ARG A 151 4.24 -6.00 1.33
N ALA A 152 5.18 -5.54 0.50
CA ALA A 152 5.21 -5.91 -0.93
C ALA A 152 6.57 -6.48 -1.29
N PRO A 153 6.58 -7.73 -1.74
CA PRO A 153 7.67 -8.26 -2.53
C PRO A 153 7.39 -8.10 -4.04
N THR A 154 6.65 -7.09 -4.52
CA THR A 154 6.34 -7.05 -5.96
C THR A 154 6.05 -5.65 -6.51
N ALA A 155 6.97 -5.12 -7.32
CA ALA A 155 6.54 -4.40 -8.51
C ALA A 155 5.97 -5.46 -9.47
N MET A 156 4.65 -5.62 -9.50
CA MET A 156 3.98 -6.57 -10.41
C MET A 156 4.14 -6.03 -11.84
N ALA A 157 5.21 -6.43 -12.54
CA ALA A 157 5.41 -6.09 -13.94
C ALA A 157 4.57 -7.02 -14.84
N GLY A 158 3.24 -6.96 -14.73
CA GLY A 158 2.33 -7.69 -15.61
C GLY A 158 2.24 -9.21 -15.40
N ALA A 159 1.14 -9.80 -15.90
CA ALA A 159 0.68 -11.15 -15.61
C ALA A 159 1.61 -12.31 -16.01
N ASN A 160 2.71 -12.05 -16.73
CA ASN A 160 3.63 -13.07 -17.25
C ASN A 160 5.11 -12.81 -16.91
N SER A 161 5.42 -11.87 -16.01
CA SER A 161 6.80 -11.66 -15.60
C SER A 161 7.20 -12.64 -14.50
N PRO A 162 8.38 -13.28 -14.57
CA PRO A 162 8.89 -14.09 -13.47
C PRO A 162 8.98 -13.23 -12.20
N GLU A 163 8.67 -13.81 -11.05
CA GLU A 163 8.87 -13.15 -9.75
C GLU A 163 10.34 -12.75 -9.63
N ILE A 164 10.64 -11.46 -9.74
CA ILE A 164 11.98 -10.94 -9.52
C ILE A 164 12.20 -10.90 -8.01
N PRO A 165 13.26 -11.54 -7.46
CA PRO A 165 13.58 -11.44 -6.05
C PRO A 165 13.76 -9.97 -5.67
N VAL A 166 12.91 -9.46 -4.79
CA VAL A 166 12.98 -8.06 -4.42
C VAL A 166 14.08 -7.90 -3.38
N LEU A 167 15.12 -7.16 -3.75
CA LEU A 167 16.23 -6.81 -2.86
C LEU A 167 15.79 -5.93 -1.68
N LYS A 168 14.54 -5.44 -1.69
CA LYS A 168 13.96 -4.49 -0.74
C LYS A 168 12.50 -4.82 -0.43
N GLU A 169 12.13 -4.94 0.83
CA GLU A 169 10.72 -5.01 1.24
C GLU A 169 10.23 -3.63 1.67
N LEU A 170 9.07 -3.19 1.17
CA LEU A 170 8.42 -2.01 1.75
C LEU A 170 7.55 -2.45 2.93
N VAL A 171 7.72 -1.78 4.06
CA VAL A 171 6.84 -1.84 5.21
C VAL A 171 6.20 -0.48 5.41
N ILE A 172 4.88 -0.48 5.58
CA ILE A 172 4.11 0.74 5.82
C ILE A 172 3.61 0.69 7.24
N PHE A 173 3.78 1.77 8.00
CA PHE A 173 3.23 1.98 9.32
C PHE A 173 2.25 3.15 9.28
N GLU A 174 1.01 2.89 9.65
CA GLU A 174 0.02 3.94 9.89
C GLU A 174 0.01 4.31 11.39
N LEU A 175 0.13 5.60 11.70
CA LEU A 175 0.18 6.11 13.08
C LEU A 175 -0.81 7.25 13.26
N ASP A 176 -1.45 7.29 14.43
CA ASP A 176 -2.41 8.34 14.80
C ASP A 176 -1.80 9.39 15.75
N LYS A 177 -0.62 9.14 16.30
CA LYS A 177 0.04 10.02 17.28
C LYS A 177 1.45 10.40 16.83
N GLU A 178 1.76 11.68 16.95
CA GLU A 178 3.09 12.23 16.62
C GLU A 178 4.21 11.60 17.46
N GLU A 179 3.98 11.41 18.77
CA GLU A 179 4.95 10.77 19.68
C GLU A 179 5.32 9.33 19.29
N ASP A 180 4.46 8.63 18.53
CA ASP A 180 4.73 7.27 18.10
C ASP A 180 5.68 7.22 16.89
N ILE A 181 5.85 8.32 16.16
CA ILE A 181 6.78 8.43 15.03
C ILE A 181 8.22 8.40 15.53
N GLU A 182 8.57 9.27 16.49
CA GLU A 182 9.93 9.34 17.01
C GLU A 182 10.32 8.02 17.69
N ARG A 183 9.37 7.39 18.41
CA ARG A 183 9.55 6.05 18.98
C ARG A 183 9.78 5.00 17.90
N LEU A 184 8.98 5.01 16.82
CA LEU A 184 9.12 4.09 15.71
C LEU A 184 10.46 4.27 15.00
N ILE A 185 10.84 5.50 14.66
CA ILE A 185 12.12 5.80 13.99
C ILE A 185 13.29 5.39 14.86
N SER A 186 13.25 5.69 16.16
CA SER A 186 14.30 5.28 17.09
C SER A 186 14.45 3.77 17.15
N ALA A 187 13.33 3.04 17.20
CA ALA A 187 13.34 1.58 17.15
C ALA A 187 13.90 1.05 15.82
N LEU A 188 13.45 1.59 14.68
CA LEU A 188 13.94 1.21 13.35
C LEU A 188 15.45 1.44 13.21
N GLN A 189 15.96 2.57 13.72
CA GLN A 189 17.39 2.90 13.69
C GLN A 189 18.22 1.95 14.56
N GLN A 190 17.74 1.58 15.75
CA GLN A 190 18.41 0.57 16.59
C GLN A 190 18.44 -0.81 15.94
N THR A 191 17.42 -1.14 15.16
CA THR A 191 17.32 -2.41 14.42
C THR A 191 18.11 -2.39 13.09
N SER A 192 18.63 -1.22 12.68
CA SER A 192 19.21 -0.99 11.34
C SER A 192 20.70 -1.28 11.19
N GLU A 193 21.48 -1.52 12.26
CA GLU A 193 22.92 -1.76 12.10
C GLU A 193 23.28 -2.97 11.18
N PRO A 194 22.50 -4.07 11.13
CA PRO A 194 22.69 -5.12 10.12
C PRO A 194 21.81 -4.96 8.86
N LEU A 195 20.81 -4.07 8.85
CA LEU A 195 19.81 -3.96 7.78
C LEU A 195 19.95 -2.62 7.04
N ARG A 196 20.15 -2.64 5.72
CA ARG A 196 20.09 -1.42 4.90
C ARG A 196 18.64 -0.93 4.83
N ILE A 197 18.24 -0.11 5.80
CA ILE A 197 16.89 0.43 5.91
C ILE A 197 16.87 1.87 5.38
N ASN A 198 15.97 2.16 4.42
CA ASN A 198 15.64 3.52 4.02
C ASN A 198 14.29 3.90 4.62
N ILE A 199 14.26 4.96 5.44
CA ILE A 199 13.05 5.42 6.12
C ILE A 199 12.59 6.70 5.44
N GLN A 200 11.38 6.66 4.88
CA GLN A 200 10.69 7.85 4.41
C GLN A 200 9.41 8.01 5.23
N CYS A 201 9.28 9.15 5.88
CA CYS A 201 8.13 9.49 6.69
C CYS A 201 7.36 10.63 6.03
N SER A 202 6.04 10.61 6.15
CA SER A 202 5.19 11.71 5.70
C SER A 202 4.02 11.90 6.67
N SER A 203 3.73 13.17 6.97
CA SER A 203 2.49 13.54 7.67
C SER A 203 1.38 13.76 6.67
N TRP A 204 0.18 13.38 7.06
CA TRP A 204 -0.97 13.48 6.20
C TRP A 204 -2.19 14.00 6.96
N GLU A 205 -2.98 14.77 6.23
CA GLU A 205 -4.34 15.07 6.63
C GLU A 205 -5.29 14.20 5.82
N SER A 206 -6.13 13.44 6.54
CA SER A 206 -7.30 12.81 5.92
C SER A 206 -8.33 13.90 5.69
N ILE A 207 -8.80 14.01 4.45
CA ILE A 207 -9.89 14.91 4.06
C ILE A 207 -11.24 14.24 4.37
#